data_AF-A0A024EFY5-F1
#
_entry.id   AF-A0A024EFY5-F1
#
_cell.length_a   1.000
_cell.length_b   1.000
_cell.length_c   1.000
_cell.angle_alpha   90.00
_cell.angle_beta   90.00
_cell.angle_gamma   90.00
#
_symmetry.space_group_name_H-M   'P 1'
#
loop_
_entity.id
_entity.type
_entity.pdbx_description
1 polymer ?
#
loop_
_entity_poly.entity_id
_entity_poly.type
_entity_poly.pdbx_seq_one_letter_code
_entity_poly.pdbx_strand_id
1 'polypeptide(L)'
;MRQAASDALIFVEGLSKEEFSEDKRTQQAVIMSLIIIGEAATKVMDGYADFASENSQVPWRSMRGMRNRIAHGYFDINLEVVWDTVQTALPELLKVLPSDQI
;
A
#
# COMPACT_ATOMS: atom_id res chain seq x y z
N MET A 1 -0.98 -7.91 5.32
CA MET A 1 -0.84 -6.50 4.85
C MET A 1 0.47 -5.86 5.32
N ARG A 2 0.90 -6.06 6.58
CA ARG A 2 2.18 -5.54 7.09
C ARG A 2 3.38 -5.95 6.22
N GLN A 3 3.50 -7.25 5.91
CA GLN A 3 4.57 -7.75 5.04
C GLN A 3 4.59 -7.03 3.69
N ALA A 4 3.46 -6.94 2.99
CA ALA A 4 3.38 -6.23 1.71
C ALA A 4 3.77 -4.73 1.82
N ALA A 5 3.41 -4.07 2.92
CA ALA A 5 3.85 -2.70 3.18
C ALA A 5 5.37 -2.62 3.39
N SER A 6 5.96 -3.58 4.10
CA SER A 6 7.41 -3.70 4.27
C SER A 6 8.13 -4.00 2.96
N ASP A 7 7.61 -4.93 2.15
CA ASP A 7 8.19 -5.30 0.86
C ASP A 7 8.23 -4.10 -0.09
N ALA A 8 7.15 -3.31 -0.14
CA ALA A 8 7.10 -2.10 -0.96
C ALA A 8 8.17 -1.08 -0.57
N LEU A 9 8.48 -0.93 0.73
CA LEU A 9 9.56 -0.07 1.20
C LEU A 9 10.94 -0.62 0.83
N ILE A 10 11.14 -1.93 0.95
CA ILE A 10 12.39 -2.61 0.58
C ILE A 10 12.68 -2.45 -0.92
N PHE A 11 11.66 -2.61 -1.77
CA PHE A 11 11.84 -2.50 -3.22
C PHE A 11 12.30 -1.13 -3.70
N VAL A 12 12.00 -0.07 -2.95
CA VAL A 12 12.41 1.30 -3.29
C VAL A 12 13.62 1.78 -2.50
N GLU A 13 14.20 0.93 -1.65
CA GLU A 13 15.32 1.31 -0.80
C GLU A 13 16.52 1.75 -1.65
N GLY A 14 17.04 2.95 -1.36
CA GLY A 14 18.18 3.52 -2.08
C GLY A 14 17.86 4.08 -3.47
N LEU A 15 16.61 4.01 -3.94
CA LEU A 15 16.19 4.61 -5.21
C LEU A 15 15.75 6.07 -5.03
N SER A 16 16.07 6.91 -6.00
CA SER A 16 15.41 8.19 -6.23
C SER A 16 14.06 7.99 -6.94
N LYS A 17 13.24 9.05 -6.96
CA LYS A 17 11.95 9.05 -7.67
C LYS A 17 12.15 8.86 -9.17
N GLU A 18 13.20 9.46 -9.72
CA GLU A 18 13.59 9.38 -11.13
C GLU A 18 13.98 7.94 -11.49
N GLU A 19 14.87 7.32 -10.71
CA GLU A 19 15.26 5.91 -10.91
C GLU A 19 14.07 4.96 -10.79
N PHE A 20 13.19 5.18 -9.81
CA PHE A 20 11.95 4.43 -9.69
C PHE A 20 11.04 4.58 -10.92
N SER A 21 10.94 5.79 -11.50
CA SER A 21 10.11 6.07 -12.68
C SER A 21 10.61 5.37 -13.95
N GLU A 22 11.89 5.01 -14.00
CA GLU A 22 12.50 4.28 -15.11
C GLU A 22 12.55 2.75 -14.87
N ASP A 23 12.52 2.30 -13.61
CA ASP A 23 12.53 0.88 -13.26
C ASP A 23 11.12 0.26 -13.23
N LYS A 24 10.67 -0.21 -14.40
CA LYS A 24 9.39 -0.91 -14.56
C LYS A 24 9.25 -2.15 -13.66
N ARG A 25 10.33 -2.87 -13.34
CA ARG A 25 10.22 -4.08 -12.51
C ARG A 25 9.88 -3.70 -11.08
N THR A 26 10.58 -2.70 -10.54
CA THR A 26 10.32 -2.17 -9.20
C THR A 26 8.94 -1.55 -9.11
N GLN A 27 8.50 -0.79 -10.13
CA GLN A 27 7.13 -0.28 -10.20
C GLN A 27 6.08 -1.40 -10.08
N GLN A 28 6.23 -2.48 -10.85
CA GLN A 28 5.28 -3.59 -10.82
C GLN A 28 5.28 -4.32 -9.46
N ALA A 29 6.45 -4.50 -8.85
CA ALA A 29 6.57 -5.08 -7.52
C ALA A 29 5.85 -4.23 -6.45
N VAL A 30 6.09 -2.92 -6.46
CA VAL A 30 5.43 -1.96 -5.56
C VAL A 30 3.92 -1.93 -5.77
N ILE A 31 3.47 -1.86 -7.03
CA ILE A 31 2.05 -1.83 -7.38
C ILE A 31 1.35 -3.10 -6.87
N MET A 32 1.97 -4.27 -7.03
CA MET A 32 1.43 -5.52 -6.50
C MET A 32 1.30 -5.48 -4.98
N SER A 33 2.31 -4.99 -4.26
CA SER A 33 2.23 -4.80 -2.80
C SER A 33 1.06 -3.89 -2.40
N LEU A 34 0.84 -2.78 -3.10
CA LEU A 34 -0.29 -1.87 -2.84
C LEU A 34 -1.65 -2.53 -3.11
N ILE A 35 -1.76 -3.36 -4.15
CA ILE A 35 -2.97 -4.16 -4.42
C ILE A 35 -3.24 -5.11 -3.26
N ILE A 36 -2.23 -5.86 -2.79
CA ILE A 36 -2.36 -6.81 -1.67
C ILE A 36 -2.84 -6.09 -0.40
N ILE A 37 -2.27 -4.93 -0.10
CA ILE A 37 -2.67 -4.11 1.05
C ILE A 37 -4.14 -3.70 0.94
N GLY A 38 -4.56 -3.16 -0.20
CA GLY A 38 -5.95 -2.71 -0.38
C GLY A 38 -6.96 -3.85 -0.44
N GLU A 39 -6.59 -5.01 -0.97
CA GLU A 39 -7.42 -6.21 -0.95
C GLU A 39 -7.61 -6.71 0.50
N ALA A 40 -6.54 -6.75 1.30
CA ALA A 40 -6.63 -7.09 2.72
C ALA A 40 -7.52 -6.10 3.48
N ALA A 41 -7.36 -4.80 3.25
CA ALA A 41 -8.19 -3.77 3.85
C ALA A 41 -9.67 -3.91 3.48
N THR A 42 -9.96 -4.24 2.22
CA THR A 42 -11.33 -4.47 1.75
C THR A 42 -11.98 -5.65 2.47
N LYS A 43 -11.27 -6.78 2.58
CA LYS A 43 -11.75 -7.97 3.31
C LYS A 43 -12.03 -7.67 4.78
N VAL A 44 -11.18 -6.88 5.44
CA VAL A 44 -11.41 -6.47 6.84
C VAL A 44 -12.67 -5.61 6.95
N MET A 45 -12.84 -4.59 6.10
CA MET A 45 -14.03 -3.73 6.16
C MET A 45 -15.32 -4.48 5.84
N ASP A 46 -15.29 -5.39 4.86
CA ASP A 46 -16.50 -6.09 4.41
C ASP A 46 -16.86 -7.27 5.34
N GLY A 47 -15.87 -7.94 5.95
CA GLY A 47 -16.08 -9.10 6.83
C GLY A 47 -16.09 -8.80 8.33
N TYR A 48 -15.47 -7.69 8.75
CA TYR A 48 -15.24 -7.33 10.15
C TYR A 48 -15.43 -5.82 10.37
N ALA A 49 -16.59 -5.30 9.96
CA ALA A 49 -16.88 -3.86 9.98
C ALA A 49 -16.72 -3.22 11.38
N ASP A 50 -17.17 -3.89 12.45
CA ASP A 50 -17.04 -3.39 13.82
C ASP A 50 -15.56 -3.26 14.22
N PHE A 51 -14.74 -4.28 13.93
CA PHE A 51 -13.29 -4.22 14.16
C PHE A 51 -12.64 -3.07 13.39
N ALA A 52 -13.01 -2.86 12.14
CA ALA A 52 -12.49 -1.75 11.34
C ALA A 52 -12.89 -0.39 11.92
N SER A 53 -14.10 -0.29 12.48
CA SER A 53 -14.60 0.92 13.16
C SER A 53 -13.87 1.18 14.47
N GLU A 54 -13.62 0.15 15.28
CA GLU A 54 -12.84 0.24 16.52
C GLU A 54 -11.37 0.58 16.27
N ASN A 55 -10.85 0.21 15.09
CA ASN A 55 -9.47 0.48 14.67
C ASN A 55 -9.40 1.58 13.60
N SER A 56 -10.07 2.71 13.83
CA SER A 56 -10.18 3.81 12.87
C SER A 56 -8.86 4.55 12.59
N GLN A 57 -7.82 4.33 13.42
CA GLN A 57 -6.46 4.82 13.17
C GLN A 57 -5.81 4.17 11.94
N VAL A 58 -6.27 2.97 11.55
CA VAL A 58 -5.80 2.31 10.34
C VAL A 58 -6.60 2.86 9.14
N PRO A 59 -5.95 3.33 8.07
CA PRO A 59 -6.60 4.03 6.95
C PRO A 59 -7.29 3.07 5.96
N TRP A 60 -8.22 2.23 6.44
CA TRP A 60 -8.87 1.15 5.67
C TRP A 60 -9.45 1.61 4.33
N ARG A 61 -10.22 2.71 4.35
CA ARG A 61 -10.88 3.27 3.17
C ARG A 61 -9.87 3.76 2.13
N SER A 62 -8.78 4.41 2.58
CA SER A 62 -7.72 4.88 1.69
C SER A 62 -7.01 3.72 1.00
N MET A 63 -6.73 2.63 1.73
CA MET A 63 -6.11 1.43 1.16
C MET A 63 -7.00 0.76 0.11
N ARG A 64 -8.31 0.60 0.38
CA ARG A 64 -9.28 0.12 -0.61
C ARG A 64 -9.35 1.05 -1.83
N GLY A 65 -9.38 2.36 -1.59
CA GLY A 65 -9.39 3.37 -2.65
C GLY A 65 -8.16 3.27 -3.57
N MET A 66 -6.97 3.08 -3.00
CA MET A 66 -5.73 2.92 -3.76
C MET A 66 -5.77 1.67 -4.64
N ARG A 67 -6.19 0.52 -4.09
CA ARG A 67 -6.37 -0.72 -4.87
C ARG A 67 -7.37 -0.53 -6.01
N ASN A 68 -8.50 0.13 -5.75
CA ASN A 68 -9.48 0.41 -6.80
C ASN A 68 -8.89 1.31 -7.89
N ARG A 69 -8.12 2.33 -7.53
CA ARG A 69 -7.48 3.21 -8.50
C ARG A 69 -6.46 2.48 -9.37
N ILE A 70 -5.65 1.61 -8.77
CA ILE A 70 -4.70 0.76 -9.50
C ILE A 70 -5.44 -0.21 -10.44
N ALA A 71 -6.46 -0.92 -9.93
CA ALA A 71 -7.18 -1.94 -10.68
C ALA A 71 -8.02 -1.37 -11.85
N HIS A 72 -8.52 -0.13 -11.71
CA HIS A 72 -9.28 0.54 -12.77
C HIS A 72 -8.40 1.40 -13.69
N GLY A 73 -7.15 1.68 -13.31
CA GLY A 73 -6.23 2.57 -14.00
C GLY A 73 -5.18 1.86 -14.86
N TYR A 74 -5.46 0.66 -15.39
CA TYR A 74 -4.50 -0.23 -16.10
C TYR A 74 -3.60 0.43 -17.17
N PHE A 75 -3.94 1.62 -17.67
CA PHE A 75 -3.14 2.37 -18.66
C PHE A 75 -2.46 3.65 -18.13
N ASP A 76 -2.90 4.23 -17.00
CA ASP A 76 -2.40 5.50 -16.47
C ASP A 76 -2.30 5.45 -14.93
N ILE A 77 -1.56 4.49 -14.40
CA ILE A 77 -1.16 4.52 -12.99
C ILE A 77 -0.24 5.73 -12.81
N ASN A 78 -0.70 6.72 -12.05
CA ASN A 78 0.13 7.85 -11.67
C ASN A 78 1.25 7.37 -10.72
N LEU A 79 2.45 7.20 -11.29
CA LEU A 79 3.63 6.70 -10.57
C LEU A 79 4.13 7.66 -9.49
N GLU A 80 3.86 8.96 -9.62
CA GLU A 80 4.14 9.93 -8.58
C GLU A 80 3.30 9.64 -7.32
N VAL A 81 2.01 9.33 -7.49
CA VAL A 81 1.17 8.98 -6.33
C VAL A 81 1.58 7.63 -5.73
N VAL A 82 2.01 6.68 -6.56
CA VAL A 82 2.57 5.40 -6.07
C VAL A 82 3.81 5.66 -5.22
N TRP A 83 4.75 6.46 -5.74
CA TRP A 83 5.97 6.83 -5.04
C TRP A 83 5.67 7.53 -3.71
N ASP A 84 4.82 8.55 -3.72
CA ASP A 84 4.46 9.29 -2.51
C ASP A 84 3.77 8.39 -1.48
N THR A 85 2.91 7.47 -1.94
CA THR A 85 2.25 6.49 -1.05
C THR A 85 3.29 5.61 -0.35
N VAL A 86 4.30 5.13 -1.07
CA VAL A 86 5.37 4.30 -0.50
C VAL A 86 6.24 5.10 0.46
N GLN A 87 6.62 6.33 0.10
CA GLN A 87 7.53 7.14 0.92
C GLN A 87 6.87 7.73 2.18
N THR A 88 5.54 7.91 2.18
CA THR A 88 4.83 8.62 3.27
C THR A 88 3.78 7.76 3.96
N ALA A 89 2.82 7.22 3.23
CA ALA A 89 1.66 6.54 3.81
C ALA A 89 2.01 5.15 4.36
N LEU A 90 2.91 4.40 3.69
CA LEU A 90 3.30 3.07 4.16
C LEU A 90 4.10 3.09 5.48
N PRO A 91 5.07 3.99 5.69
CA PRO A 91 5.73 4.12 6.99
C PRO A 91 4.76 4.42 8.14
N GLU A 92 3.80 5.33 7.92
CA GLU A 92 2.77 5.63 8.94
C GLU A 92 1.84 4.43 9.17
N LEU A 93 1.47 3.70 8.11
CA LEU A 93 0.68 2.47 8.24
C LEU A 93 1.40 1.43 9.11
N LEU A 94 2.71 1.23 8.94
CA LEU A 94 3.48 0.26 9.72
C LEU A 94 3.55 0.58 11.22
N LYS A 95 3.39 1.86 11.61
CA LYS A 95 3.33 2.29 13.02
C LYS A 95 2.03 1.88 13.71
N VAL A 96 0.93 1.81 12.97
CA VAL A 96 -0.41 1.49 13.51
C VAL A 96 -0.79 0.03 13.33
N LEU A 97 -0.10 -0.70 12.47
CA LEU A 97 -0.25 -2.15 12.37
C LEU A 97 0.53 -2.83 13.50
N PRO A 98 -0.02 -3.89 14.12
CA PRO A 98 0.71 -4.66 15.12
C PRO A 98 2.04 -5.16 14.53
N SER A 99 3.11 -5.09 15.30
CA SER A 99 4.35 -5.80 14.98
C SER A 99 4.11 -7.29 15.15
N ASP A 100 4.60 -8.11 14.22
CA ASP A 100 4.63 -9.56 14.41
C ASP A 100 5.55 -9.84 15.60
N GLN A 101 4.97 -9.91 16.79
CA GLN A 101 5.61 -10.40 18.01
C GLN A 101 4.98 -11.77 18.30
N ILE A 102 5.60 -12.80 17.72
CA ILE A 102 5.63 -14.16 18.26
C ILE A 102 7.08 -14.61 18.20
#